data_AF-A0A1Y1YQ36-F1
#
_entry.id   AF-A0A1Y1YQ36-F1
#
_cell.length_a   1.000
_cell.length_b   1.000
_cell.length_c   1.000
_cell.angle_alpha   90.00
_cell.angle_beta   90.00
_cell.angle_gamma   90.00
#
_symmetry.space_group_name_H-M   'P 1'
#
loop_
_entity.id
_entity.type
_entity.pdbx_description
1 polymer ?
#
loop_
_entity_poly.entity_id
_entity_poly.type
_entity_poly.pdbx_seq_one_letter_code
_entity_poly.pdbx_strand_id
1 'polypeptide(L)'
;MSPNSLIERHHISPCYIARLPQEILDCILVYLREDITDLWSCCLVNRQWNRSSTPELWRTPVFSSQKAIRAFKQIVTTNIKGMIDARFLIIFNLG
;
A
#
# COMPACT_ATOMS: atom_id res chain seq x y z
N MET A 1 26.35 -50.82 -3.15
CA MET A 1 26.48 -49.46 -2.61
C MET A 1 26.90 -48.56 -3.76
N SER A 2 26.00 -47.71 -4.27
CA SER A 2 26.28 -46.78 -5.36
C SER A 2 26.29 -45.36 -4.80
N PRO A 3 27.36 -44.55 -4.97
CA PRO A 3 27.52 -43.26 -4.34
C PRO A 3 26.93 -42.16 -5.21
N ASN A 4 25.61 -42.13 -5.36
CA ASN A 4 24.93 -40.97 -5.94
C ASN A 4 24.36 -40.14 -4.79
N SER A 5 25.32 -39.46 -4.15
CA SER A 5 25.20 -38.19 -3.45
C SER A 5 23.83 -37.52 -3.56
N LEU A 6 23.24 -37.34 -2.39
CA LEU A 6 22.30 -36.30 -1.99
C LEU A 6 22.62 -34.96 -2.68
N ILE A 7 22.08 -34.77 -3.87
CA ILE A 7 21.85 -33.44 -4.41
C ILE A 7 20.34 -33.29 -4.30
N GLU A 8 19.88 -32.96 -3.09
CA GLU A 8 18.60 -32.29 -2.91
C GLU A 8 18.68 -31.04 -3.79
N ARG A 9 18.10 -31.17 -4.98
CA ARG A 9 17.85 -30.05 -5.87
C ARG A 9 16.86 -29.17 -5.10
N HIS A 10 17.37 -28.22 -4.33
CA HIS A 10 16.65 -27.01 -4.01
C HIS A 10 16.36 -26.34 -5.36
N HIS A 11 15.24 -26.76 -5.96
CA HIS A 11 14.56 -25.99 -6.98
C HIS A 11 14.19 -24.67 -6.30
N ILE A 12 15.09 -23.69 -6.39
CA ILE A 12 14.76 -22.31 -6.11
C ILE A 12 13.75 -21.93 -7.20
N SER A 13 12.47 -22.10 -6.88
CA SER A 13 11.37 -21.68 -7.72
C SER A 13 11.56 -20.18 -8.02
N PRO A 14 11.54 -19.76 -9.29
CA PRO A 14 11.91 -18.39 -9.68
C PRO A 14 10.87 -17.30 -9.31
N CYS A 15 10.08 -17.47 -8.26
CA CYS A 15 9.00 -16.54 -7.91
C CYS A 15 8.84 -16.26 -6.41
N TYR A 16 9.95 -16.25 -5.67
CA TYR A 16 9.98 -15.91 -4.23
C TYR A 16 9.83 -14.42 -3.88
N ILE A 17 9.31 -13.58 -4.78
CA ILE A 17 8.32 -12.58 -4.31
C ILE A 17 7.01 -13.33 -4.03
N ALA A 18 7.12 -14.43 -3.27
CA ALA A 18 6.01 -15.16 -2.70
C ALA A 18 5.37 -14.14 -1.77
N ARG A 19 4.21 -13.62 -2.20
CA ARG A 19 3.38 -12.62 -1.52
C ARG A 19 3.77 -12.47 -0.06
N LEU A 20 4.54 -11.42 0.24
CA LEU A 20 4.90 -11.08 1.61
C LEU A 20 3.61 -11.06 2.42
N PRO A 21 3.54 -11.67 3.62
CA PRO A 21 2.34 -11.57 4.44
C PRO A 21 1.94 -10.10 4.60
N GLN A 22 0.64 -9.86 4.53
CA GLN A 22 0.08 -8.52 4.43
C GLN A 22 0.54 -7.63 5.60
N GLU A 23 0.57 -8.21 6.79
CA GLU A 23 0.94 -7.56 8.04
C GLU A 23 2.41 -7.09 8.01
N ILE A 24 3.29 -7.90 7.42
CA ILE A 24 4.72 -7.55 7.31
C ILE A 24 4.91 -6.44 6.29
N LEU A 25 4.20 -6.50 5.16
CA LEU A 25 4.20 -5.44 4.17
C LEU A 25 3.72 -4.11 4.76
N ASP A 26 2.65 -4.16 5.55
CA ASP A 26 2.09 -2.99 6.23
C ASP A 26 3.11 -2.42 7.24
N CYS A 27 3.80 -3.26 8.01
CA CYS A 27 4.89 -2.81 8.90
C CYS A 27 6.03 -2.09 8.16
N ILE A 28 6.45 -2.61 7.01
CA ILE A 28 7.48 -1.97 6.18
C ILE A 28 7.00 -0.59 5.69
N LEU A 29 5.76 -0.51 5.21
CA LEU A 29 5.23 0.73 4.65
C LEU A 29 4.93 1.79 5.71
N VAL A 30 4.58 1.38 6.94
CA VAL A 30 4.48 2.29 8.10
C VAL A 30 5.83 2.94 8.41
N TYR A 31 6.95 2.21 8.25
CA TYR A 31 8.28 2.79 8.43
C TYR A 31 8.61 3.84 7.38
N LEU A 32 8.09 3.68 6.16
CA LEU A 32 8.26 4.64 5.05
C LEU A 32 7.27 5.81 5.09
N ARG A 33 6.45 5.95 6.13
CA ARG A 33 5.36 6.95 6.19
C ARG A 33 5.81 8.38 5.88
N GLU A 34 6.99 8.77 6.32
CA GLU A 34 7.52 10.12 6.13
C GLU A 34 8.19 10.32 4.76
N ASP A 35 8.54 9.23 4.08
CA ASP A 35 9.08 9.25 2.72
C ASP A 35 7.98 8.99 1.69
N ILE A 36 7.26 10.07 1.36
CA ILE A 36 6.18 10.05 0.39
C ILE A 36 6.68 9.60 -1.00
N THR A 37 7.94 9.89 -1.36
CA THR A 37 8.50 9.53 -2.67
C THR A 37 8.66 8.01 -2.79
N ASP A 38 9.18 7.39 -1.75
CA ASP A 38 9.33 5.94 -1.70
C ASP A 38 7.97 5.23 -1.61
N LEU A 39 7.01 5.80 -0.87
CA LEU A 39 5.64 5.27 -0.82
C LEU A 39 4.93 5.32 -2.19
N TRP A 40 5.13 6.38 -2.97
CA TRP A 40 4.64 6.44 -4.36
C TRP A 40 5.25 5.35 -5.23
N SER A 41 6.55 5.10 -5.08
CA SER A 41 7.23 4.02 -5.80
C SER A 41 6.67 2.65 -5.42
N CYS A 42 6.38 2.44 -4.12
CA CYS A 42 5.75 1.22 -3.61
C CYS A 42 4.38 0.95 -4.25
N CYS A 43 3.58 1.99 -4.53
CA CYS A 43 2.28 1.82 -5.21
C CYS A 43 2.36 1.15 -6.58
N LEU A 44 3.52 1.23 -7.25
CA LEU A 44 3.71 0.78 -8.63
C LEU A 44 4.25 -0.64 -8.73
N VAL A 45 4.69 -1.24 -7.61
CA VAL A 45 5.31 -2.58 -7.58
C VAL A 45 4.33 -3.65 -8.03
N ASN A 46 3.17 -3.76 -7.35
CA ASN A 46 2.08 -4.66 -7.71
C ASN A 46 0.80 -4.29 -6.94
N ARG A 47 -0.31 -5.00 -7.21
CA ARG A 47 -1.62 -4.75 -6.56
C ARG A 47 -1.59 -4.89 -5.04
N GLN A 48 -0.75 -5.77 -4.48
CA GLN A 48 -0.67 -5.95 -3.04
C GLN A 48 -0.01 -4.73 -2.38
N TRP A 49 1.15 -4.32 -2.90
CA TRP A 49 1.87 -3.13 -2.43
C TRP A 49 1.02 -1.87 -2.59
N ASN A 50 0.33 -1.72 -3.73
CA ASN A 50 -0.60 -0.62 -3.94
C ASN A 50 -1.69 -0.53 -2.86
N ARG A 51 -2.29 -1.67 -2.50
CA ARG A 51 -3.33 -1.72 -1.46
C ARG A 51 -2.81 -1.32 -0.09
N SER A 52 -1.58 -1.69 0.25
CA SER A 52 -0.95 -1.34 1.53
C SER A 52 -0.43 0.09 1.58
N SER A 53 0.16 0.60 0.50
CA SER A 53 0.80 1.92 0.50
C SER A 53 -0.20 3.06 0.33
N THR A 54 -1.35 2.80 -0.31
CA THR A 54 -2.40 3.81 -0.51
C THR A 54 -2.89 4.41 0.81
N PRO A 55 -3.30 3.64 1.84
CA PRO A 55 -3.69 4.20 3.13
C PRO A 55 -2.64 5.13 3.76
N GLU A 56 -1.36 4.77 3.65
CA GLU A 56 -0.26 5.59 4.20
C GLU A 56 -0.09 6.91 3.45
N LEU A 57 -0.17 6.90 2.10
CA LEU A 57 -0.13 8.12 1.28
C LEU A 57 -1.28 9.08 1.55
N TRP A 58 -2.48 8.55 1.79
CA TRP A 58 -3.69 9.36 2.01
C TRP A 58 -3.97 9.66 3.49
N ARG A 59 -3.05 9.30 4.40
CA ARG A 59 -3.14 9.63 5.82
C ARG A 59 -3.12 11.14 6.05
N THR A 60 -2.28 11.86 5.32
CA THR A 60 -2.16 13.32 5.40
C THR A 60 -1.96 13.87 3.98
N PRO A 61 -3.05 14.06 3.22
CA PRO A 61 -2.95 14.45 1.83
C PRO A 61 -2.34 15.86 1.69
N VAL A 62 -1.28 15.95 0.90
CA VAL A 62 -0.63 17.22 0.56
C VAL A 62 -1.20 17.72 -0.77
N PHE A 63 -1.63 18.99 -0.79
CA PHE A 63 -2.19 19.61 -1.98
C PHE A 63 -1.34 20.79 -2.44
N SER A 64 -1.10 20.88 -3.74
CA SER A 64 -0.33 21.97 -4.35
C SER A 64 -1.08 23.31 -4.42
N SER A 65 -2.39 23.32 -4.20
CA SER A 65 -3.20 24.55 -4.25
C SER A 65 -4.53 24.45 -3.50
N GLN A 66 -5.07 25.61 -3.10
CA GLN A 66 -6.41 25.70 -2.52
C GLN A 66 -7.52 25.24 -3.49
N LYS A 67 -7.32 25.41 -4.79
CA LYS A 67 -8.24 24.91 -5.81
C LYS A 67 -8.32 23.38 -5.77
N ALA A 68 -7.17 22.71 -5.66
CA ALA A 68 -7.11 21.25 -5.52
C ALA A 68 -7.81 20.77 -4.25
N ILE A 69 -7.61 21.47 -3.12
CA ILE A 69 -8.30 21.17 -1.85
C ILE A 69 -9.82 21.27 -2.01
N ARG A 70 -10.32 22.35 -2.63
CA ARG A 70 -11.76 22.54 -2.84
C ARG A 70 -12.35 21.46 -3.74
N ALA A 71 -11.68 21.14 -4.84
CA ALA A 71 -12.11 20.08 -5.76
C ALA A 71 -12.14 18.70 -5.05
N PHE A 72 -11.09 18.37 -4.28
CA PHE A 72 -11.04 17.15 -3.49
C PHE A 72 -12.19 17.08 -2.48
N LYS A 73 -12.40 18.14 -1.69
CA LYS A 73 -13.52 18.22 -0.73
C LYS A 73 -14.87 18.02 -1.40
N GLN A 74 -15.09 18.60 -2.59
CA GLN A 74 -16.33 18.43 -3.33
C GLN A 74 -16.54 16.98 -3.75
N ILE A 75 -15.52 16.35 -4.36
CA ILE A 75 -15.57 14.94 -4.80
C ILE A 75 -15.84 14.02 -3.62
N VAL A 76 -15.10 14.18 -2.53
CA VAL A 76 -15.23 13.39 -1.31
C VAL A 76 -16.64 13.55 -0.72
N THR A 77 -17.16 14.77 -0.62
CA THR A 77 -18.51 15.02 -0.08
C THR A 77 -19.60 14.41 -0.95
N THR A 78 -19.48 14.51 -2.29
CA THR A 78 -20.44 13.92 -3.23
C THR A 78 -20.43 12.40 -3.18
N ASN A 79 -19.25 11.78 -3.08
CA ASN A 79 -19.11 10.32 -3.07
C ASN A 79 -19.45 9.71 -1.69
N ILE A 80 -19.07 10.35 -0.58
CA ILE A 80 -19.42 9.87 0.77
C ILE A 80 -20.94 9.86 0.98
N LYS A 81 -21.66 10.82 0.40
CA LYS A 81 -23.13 10.83 0.46
C LYS A 81 -23.77 9.62 -0.26
N GLY A 82 -23.04 8.97 -1.17
CA GLY A 82 -23.44 7.72 -1.82
C GLY A 82 -22.79 6.46 -1.25
N MET A 83 -21.85 6.58 -0.30
CA MET A 83 -20.96 5.48 0.11
C MET A 83 -20.93 5.36 1.63
N ILE A 84 -22.04 4.87 2.20
CA ILE A 84 -22.04 4.19 3.50
C ILE A 84 -21.32 2.84 3.30
N ASP A 85 -20.00 2.87 3.08
CA ASP A 85 -19.13 1.70 3.19
C ASP A 85 -17.68 2.10 3.55
N ALA A 86 -17.58 2.68 4.74
CA ALA A 86 -16.81 2.14 5.86
C ALA A 86 -15.29 1.82 5.77
N ARG A 87 -14.50 2.35 4.84
CA ARG A 87 -13.01 2.26 4.99
C ARG A 87 -12.18 3.52 4.81
N PHE A 88 -12.71 4.58 4.20
CA PHE A 88 -11.98 5.86 4.03
C PHE A 88 -12.28 6.91 5.11
N LEU A 89 -13.35 6.73 5.90
CA LEU A 89 -13.86 7.74 6.83
C LEU A 89 -13.14 7.83 8.18
N ILE A 90 -12.28 6.87 8.54
CA ILE A 90 -11.63 6.87 9.86
C ILE A 90 -10.48 7.92 9.95
N ILE A 91 -9.96 8.42 8.82
CA ILE A 91 -8.79 9.31 8.82
C ILE A 91 -9.17 10.81 8.88
N PHE A 92 -10.36 11.22 8.43
CA PHE A 92 -10.69 12.64 8.27
C PHE A 92 -11.43 13.30 9.46
N ASN A 93 -11.69 12.58 10.56
CA ASN A 93 -12.49 13.11 11.69
C ASN A 93 -11.72 13.38 13.00
N LEU A 94 -10.37 13.38 12.97
CA LEU A 94 -9.55 13.78 14.12
C LEU A 94 -8.38 14.63 13.61
N GLY A 95 -8.60 15.94 13.50
CA GLY A 95 -7.61 16.95 13.11
C GLY A 95 -8.24 18.31 12.95
#